data_AF-A0A646P0T3-F1
#
_entry.id   AF-A0A646P0T3-F1
#
_cell.length_a   1.000
_cell.length_b   1.000
_cell.length_c   1.000
_cell.angle_alpha   90.00
_cell.angle_beta   90.00
_cell.angle_gamma   90.00
#
_symmetry.space_group_name_H-M   'P 1'
#
loop_
_entity.id
_entity.type
_entity.pdbx_description
1 polymer ?
#
loop_
_entity_poly.entity_id
_entity_poly.type
_entity_poly.pdbx_seq_one_letter_code
_entity_poly.pdbx_strand_id
1 'polypeptide(L)'
;MRKLKASEQYIICGGQSTDTYPDITLPDITVIAPEPDPGDFPDGPSPTDPDGGNGEPEHEPNPLCVNPSRNVDHAFISTSEGQQRLNGYWPGGASSGVTVATGIDLGGRTEQSMANFGWPVDLISQLLPYTGRTGQEANNFLSANPLTVSQANADLMDSSVLSNVMSQVATNFDNAATFANFDQLPSGTQTAIVDLAYQYGTNLAVATPNFWVQITTGNWQAALNNLNNFGDAYHERRAREATLLQNDINTHRMPSDADPC
;
A
#
# COMPACT_ATOMS: atom_id res chain seq x y z
N MET A 1 6.43 -9.11 17.84
CA MET A 1 5.58 -9.27 16.63
C MET A 1 4.40 -10.17 16.99
N ARG A 2 3.17 -9.64 16.99
CA ARG A 2 1.96 -10.43 17.22
C ARG A 2 1.67 -11.22 15.94
N LYS A 3 1.53 -12.55 16.05
CA LYS A 3 1.00 -13.35 14.93
C LYS A 3 -0.41 -12.89 14.64
N LEU A 4 -0.63 -12.38 13.43
CA LEU A 4 -1.97 -12.11 12.95
C LEU A 4 -2.72 -13.44 12.82
N LYS A 5 -3.92 -13.53 13.37
CA LYS A 5 -4.81 -14.70 13.25
C LYS A 5 -5.25 -14.85 11.80
N ALA A 6 -5.60 -16.05 11.36
CA ALA A 6 -6.15 -16.28 10.01
C ALA A 6 -7.38 -15.41 9.68
N SER A 7 -8.10 -14.92 10.70
CA SER A 7 -9.21 -13.96 10.56
C SER A 7 -8.78 -12.52 10.25
N GLU A 8 -7.49 -12.19 10.44
CA GLU A 8 -6.87 -10.90 10.15
C GLU A 8 -6.16 -10.92 8.76
N GLN A 9 -6.24 -12.04 8.03
CA GLN A 9 -5.56 -12.27 6.74
C GLN A 9 -6.41 -11.99 5.49
N TYR A 10 -7.64 -11.51 5.65
CA TYR A 10 -8.49 -11.13 4.52
C TYR A 10 -9.39 -9.97 4.94
N ILE A 11 -8.95 -8.73 4.71
CA ILE A 11 -9.79 -7.54 4.81
C ILE A 11 -9.63 -6.78 3.48
N ILE A 12 -10.31 -7.25 2.45
CA ILE A 12 -10.42 -6.50 1.20
C ILE A 12 -11.59 -5.52 1.34
N CYS A 13 -11.32 -4.46 2.09
CA CYS A 13 -12.17 -3.27 2.28
C CYS A 13 -13.62 -3.54 2.72
N GLY A 14 -13.79 -3.99 3.96
CA GLY A 14 -15.00 -3.80 4.74
C GLY A 14 -14.82 -2.69 5.78
N GLY A 15 -15.61 -1.63 5.68
CA GLY A 15 -15.81 -0.64 6.76
C GLY A 15 -14.83 0.54 6.82
N GLN A 16 -15.35 1.74 6.57
CA GLN A 16 -14.86 2.94 7.24
C GLN A 16 -14.98 2.70 8.75
N SER A 17 -13.87 2.69 9.47
CA SER A 17 -13.92 2.90 10.91
C SER A 17 -14.36 4.35 11.13
N THR A 18 -15.57 4.54 11.65
CA THR A 18 -16.02 5.84 12.19
C THR A 18 -15.56 6.03 13.64
N ASP A 19 -14.49 5.35 14.06
CA ASP A 19 -14.03 5.46 15.43
C ASP A 19 -13.10 6.65 15.57
N THR A 20 -13.61 7.71 16.18
CA THR A 20 -12.77 8.65 16.92
C THR A 20 -12.15 7.88 18.09
N TYR A 21 -10.96 7.33 17.91
CA TYR A 21 -10.18 6.74 19.01
C TYR A 21 -9.34 7.82 19.71
N PRO A 22 -9.21 7.75 21.04
CA PRO A 22 -8.40 8.70 21.81
C PRO A 22 -6.94 8.60 21.41
N ASP A 23 -6.21 9.69 21.62
CA ASP A 23 -4.77 9.82 21.40
C ASP A 23 -4.01 8.61 21.98
N ILE A 24 -3.51 7.72 21.11
CA ILE A 24 -2.77 6.53 21.52
C ILE A 24 -1.30 6.88 21.49
N THR A 25 -0.69 6.97 22.67
CA THR A 25 0.77 6.94 22.83
C THR A 25 1.32 5.67 22.18
N LEU A 26 2.15 5.86 21.16
CA LEU A 26 2.88 4.79 20.48
C LEU A 26 3.76 4.02 21.49
N PRO A 27 3.88 2.69 21.38
CA PRO A 27 4.77 1.92 22.24
C PRO A 27 6.23 2.32 22.02
N ASP A 28 7.05 2.26 23.06
CA ASP A 28 8.49 2.51 22.97
C ASP A 28 9.13 1.61 21.91
N ILE A 29 9.61 2.24 20.84
CA ILE A 29 10.34 1.59 19.76
C ILE A 29 11.73 1.28 20.29
N THR A 30 12.10 0.00 20.28
CA THR A 30 13.50 -0.39 20.45
C THR A 30 14.23 -0.05 19.15
N VAL A 31 14.85 1.13 19.11
CA VAL A 31 15.78 1.49 18.02
C VAL A 31 16.95 0.53 18.10
N ILE A 32 16.99 -0.45 17.19
CA ILE A 32 18.22 -1.19 16.92
C ILE A 32 19.11 -0.18 16.21
N ALA A 33 20.18 0.26 16.87
CA ALA A 33 21.17 1.14 16.27
C ALA A 33 21.65 0.51 14.94
N PRO A 34 21.87 1.33 13.89
CA PRO A 34 22.53 0.82 12.69
C PRO A 34 23.83 0.13 13.10
N GLU A 35 24.12 -1.04 12.51
CA GLU A 35 25.43 -1.65 12.70
C GLU A 35 26.51 -0.62 12.35
N PRO A 36 27.61 -0.55 13.13
CA PRO A 36 28.70 0.36 12.80
C PRO A 36 29.18 0.06 11.38
N ASP A 37 29.28 1.14 10.60
CA ASP A 37 29.87 1.15 9.26
C ASP A 37 31.16 0.32 9.25
N PRO A 38 31.31 -0.69 8.37
CA PRO A 38 32.52 -1.47 8.29
C PRO A 38 33.68 -0.60 7.76
N GLY A 39 34.31 0.12 8.69
CA GLY A 39 35.71 0.53 8.73
C GLY A 39 36.31 1.19 7.48
N ASP A 40 36.67 2.46 7.65
CA ASP A 40 37.77 3.20 7.01
C ASP A 40 38.48 2.49 5.84
N PHE A 41 38.17 2.93 4.63
CA PHE A 41 39.09 2.79 3.50
C PHE A 41 40.28 3.74 3.73
N PRO A 42 41.53 3.31 3.50
CA PRO A 42 42.70 4.16 3.72
C PRO A 42 42.71 5.37 2.78
N ASP A 43 42.99 6.55 3.34
CA ASP A 43 43.22 7.81 2.62
C ASP A 43 44.26 7.60 1.50
N GLY A 44 43.78 7.59 0.26
CA GLY A 44 44.63 7.73 -0.92
C GLY A 44 45.21 9.14 -1.00
N PRO A 45 46.38 9.34 -1.64
CA PRO A 45 47.02 10.64 -1.67
C PRO A 45 46.15 11.68 -2.38
N SER A 46 46.00 12.82 -1.70
CA SER A 46 45.35 14.04 -2.21
C SER A 46 45.99 14.49 -3.55
N PRO A 47 45.20 14.66 -4.62
CA PRO A 47 45.67 15.33 -5.83
C PRO A 47 45.76 16.84 -5.55
N THR A 48 46.95 17.40 -5.74
CA THR A 48 47.14 18.86 -5.77
C THR A 48 46.43 19.46 -6.97
N ASP A 49 45.54 20.42 -6.73
CA ASP A 49 44.91 21.27 -7.72
C ASP A 49 45.92 22.07 -8.56
N PRO A 50 45.71 22.14 -9.88
CA PRO A 50 45.90 23.35 -10.63
C PRO A 50 44.54 23.88 -11.08
N ASP A 51 44.15 24.98 -10.44
CA ASP A 51 43.31 26.09 -10.92
C ASP A 51 42.88 26.00 -12.40
N GLY A 52 41.57 25.87 -12.66
CA GLY A 52 41.02 26.06 -13.99
C GLY A 52 39.62 25.50 -14.27
N GLY A 53 38.57 26.04 -13.63
CA GLY A 53 37.20 26.04 -14.20
C GLY A 53 36.20 25.08 -13.55
N ASN A 54 35.69 25.45 -12.37
CA ASN A 54 34.74 24.64 -11.61
C ASN A 54 33.31 25.05 -11.98
N GLY A 55 32.75 24.44 -13.02
CA GLY A 55 31.31 24.17 -13.03
C GLY A 55 31.14 22.81 -12.36
N GLU A 56 30.79 22.76 -11.07
CA GLU A 56 30.18 21.55 -10.53
C GLU A 56 29.01 21.18 -11.45
N PRO A 57 28.80 19.90 -11.80
CA PRO A 57 27.61 19.53 -12.54
C PRO A 57 26.42 19.94 -11.67
N GLU A 58 25.66 20.93 -12.14
CA GLU A 58 24.43 21.36 -11.49
C GLU A 58 23.62 20.08 -11.21
N HIS A 59 23.38 19.80 -9.93
CA HIS A 59 22.63 18.63 -9.53
C HIS A 59 21.21 18.83 -10.05
N GLU A 60 20.91 18.28 -11.22
CA GLU A 60 19.60 18.39 -11.85
C GLU A 60 18.54 17.99 -10.81
N PRO A 61 17.60 18.89 -10.46
CA PRO A 61 16.64 18.63 -9.40
C PRO A 61 15.80 17.40 -9.77
N ASN A 62 15.54 16.55 -8.78
CA ASN A 62 14.72 15.35 -8.97
C ASN A 62 13.41 15.73 -9.70
N PRO A 63 13.10 15.16 -10.89
CA PRO A 63 11.94 15.56 -11.67
C PRO A 63 10.61 15.36 -10.92
N LEU A 64 10.56 14.43 -9.96
CA LEU A 64 9.39 14.19 -9.10
C LEU A 64 9.15 15.33 -8.10
N CYS A 65 10.16 16.15 -7.83
CA CYS A 65 10.04 17.33 -6.99
C CYS A 65 9.53 18.56 -7.73
N VAL A 66 9.77 18.61 -9.04
CA VAL A 66 9.26 19.69 -9.88
C VAL A 66 7.85 19.37 -10.36
N ASN A 67 7.58 18.11 -10.70
CA ASN A 67 6.29 17.64 -11.21
C ASN A 67 5.87 16.35 -10.47
N PRO A 68 5.38 16.45 -9.22
CA PRO A 68 4.88 15.28 -8.50
C PRO A 68 3.73 14.63 -9.26
N SER A 69 3.72 13.30 -9.28
CA SER A 69 2.71 12.53 -9.99
C SER A 69 2.42 11.24 -9.25
N ARG A 70 1.13 11.02 -8.98
CA ARG A 70 0.68 9.71 -8.52
C ARG A 70 0.65 8.73 -9.70
N ASN A 71 1.57 7.77 -9.67
CA ASN A 71 1.73 6.78 -10.72
C ASN A 71 1.89 5.39 -10.11
N VAL A 72 0.77 4.82 -9.70
CA VAL A 72 0.70 3.45 -9.15
C VAL A 72 0.42 2.47 -10.29
N ASP A 73 1.16 1.37 -10.34
CA ASP A 73 0.93 0.31 -11.33
C ASP A 73 -0.30 -0.54 -10.93
N HIS A 74 -1.43 -0.24 -11.57
CA HIS A 74 -2.68 -0.96 -11.35
C HIS A 74 -2.61 -2.43 -11.79
N ALA A 75 -1.81 -2.74 -12.82
CA ALA A 75 -1.68 -4.11 -13.32
C ALA A 75 -0.88 -4.98 -12.33
N PHE A 76 0.10 -4.38 -11.66
CA PHE A 76 0.81 -5.03 -10.55
C PHE A 76 -0.17 -5.43 -9.43
N ILE A 77 -0.99 -4.48 -8.95
CA ILE A 77 -1.95 -4.73 -7.86
C ILE A 77 -2.98 -5.79 -8.29
N SER A 78 -3.54 -5.68 -9.50
CA SER A 78 -4.50 -6.68 -10.01
C SER A 78 -3.90 -8.09 -10.08
N THR A 79 -2.61 -8.20 -10.43
CA THR A 79 -1.87 -9.46 -10.43
C THR A 79 -1.69 -10.01 -9.01
N SER A 80 -1.37 -9.15 -8.04
CA SER A 80 -1.26 -9.52 -6.64
C SER A 80 -2.58 -9.99 -6.01
N GLU A 81 -3.72 -9.47 -6.46
CA GLU A 81 -5.05 -9.79 -5.94
C GLU A 81 -5.73 -11.02 -6.58
N GLY A 82 -5.08 -11.66 -7.57
CA GLY A 82 -5.60 -12.88 -8.19
C GLY A 82 -6.55 -12.63 -9.37
N GLN A 83 -6.39 -11.48 -10.04
CA GLN A 83 -7.13 -11.05 -11.23
C GLN A 83 -8.61 -10.75 -10.99
N GLN A 84 -9.20 -9.99 -11.92
CA GLN A 84 -10.59 -9.58 -11.83
C GLN A 84 -11.55 -10.76 -12.12
N ARG A 85 -12.57 -10.92 -11.27
CA ARG A 85 -13.58 -11.98 -11.40
C ARG A 85 -14.99 -11.40 -11.49
N LEU A 86 -15.66 -11.63 -12.61
CA LEU A 86 -17.04 -11.15 -12.81
C LEU A 86 -18.09 -11.92 -12.02
N ASN A 87 -17.83 -13.20 -11.76
CA ASN A 87 -18.69 -14.03 -10.93
C ASN A 87 -18.29 -13.91 -9.46
N GLY A 88 -19.29 -13.66 -8.61
CA GLY A 88 -19.12 -13.66 -7.17
C GLY A 88 -18.59 -15.02 -6.69
N TYR A 89 -17.69 -14.96 -5.71
CA TYR A 89 -17.09 -16.13 -5.09
C TYR A 89 -16.97 -15.92 -3.59
N TRP A 90 -16.62 -16.97 -2.86
CA TRP A 90 -16.35 -16.88 -1.43
C TRP A 90 -14.94 -17.47 -1.18
N PRO A 91 -13.98 -16.67 -0.68
CA PRO A 91 -12.58 -17.10 -0.53
C PRO A 91 -12.35 -18.02 0.68
N GLY A 92 -13.34 -18.16 1.56
CA GLY A 92 -13.21 -18.95 2.79
C GLY A 92 -12.78 -18.12 3.99
N GLY A 93 -13.30 -18.44 5.17
CA GLY A 93 -12.98 -17.76 6.44
C GLY A 93 -14.20 -17.17 7.14
N ALA A 94 -14.16 -17.05 8.47
CA ALA A 94 -15.29 -16.60 9.27
C ALA A 94 -15.67 -15.12 9.05
N SER A 95 -14.68 -14.29 8.71
CA SER A 95 -14.83 -12.86 8.43
C SER A 95 -15.08 -12.54 6.95
N SER A 96 -14.91 -13.51 6.05
CA SER A 96 -15.00 -13.27 4.60
C SER A 96 -16.45 -13.26 4.12
N GLY A 97 -16.81 -12.22 3.36
CA GLY A 97 -18.08 -12.13 2.65
C GLY A 97 -18.01 -12.68 1.23
N VAL A 98 -19.05 -12.40 0.44
CA VAL A 98 -19.01 -12.64 -1.01
C VAL A 98 -18.08 -11.63 -1.64
N THR A 99 -17.20 -12.10 -2.51
CA THR A 99 -16.15 -11.33 -3.17
C THR A 99 -16.37 -11.30 -4.67
N VAL A 100 -16.07 -10.18 -5.33
CA VAL A 100 -16.19 -10.00 -6.79
C VAL A 100 -15.14 -9.01 -7.30
N ALA A 101 -15.02 -8.86 -8.63
CA ALA A 101 -14.04 -8.02 -9.29
C ALA A 101 -12.61 -8.38 -8.84
N THR A 102 -11.73 -7.41 -8.60
CA THR A 102 -10.37 -7.64 -8.09
C THR A 102 -10.39 -7.68 -6.56
N GLY A 103 -10.94 -8.77 -6.02
CA GLY A 103 -10.91 -9.08 -4.59
C GLY A 103 -11.90 -8.32 -3.71
N ILE A 104 -12.83 -7.52 -4.26
CA ILE A 104 -13.71 -6.65 -3.46
C ILE A 104 -14.70 -7.47 -2.62
N ASP A 105 -14.52 -7.47 -1.29
CA ASP A 105 -15.42 -8.13 -0.33
C ASP A 105 -16.66 -7.26 -0.08
N LEU A 106 -17.84 -7.86 -0.20
CA LEU A 106 -19.13 -7.21 0.01
C LEU A 106 -19.60 -7.30 1.47
N GLY A 107 -19.09 -8.23 2.26
CA GLY A 107 -19.55 -8.54 3.62
C GLY A 107 -19.46 -7.35 4.57
N GLY A 108 -18.44 -6.52 4.44
CA GLY A 108 -18.28 -5.29 5.24
C GLY A 108 -18.72 -4.00 4.54
N ARG A 109 -19.39 -4.08 3.39
CA ARG A 109 -19.88 -2.90 2.66
C ARG A 109 -21.28 -2.52 3.10
N THR A 110 -21.62 -1.25 2.90
CA THR A 110 -22.96 -0.72 3.11
C THR A 110 -23.41 -0.01 1.85
N GLU A 111 -24.71 0.21 1.71
CA GLU A 111 -25.25 1.04 0.63
C GLU A 111 -24.54 2.40 0.56
N GLN A 112 -24.37 3.05 1.71
CA GLN A 112 -23.68 4.33 1.82
C GLN A 112 -22.22 4.25 1.38
N SER A 113 -21.48 3.19 1.76
CA SER A 113 -20.08 3.09 1.36
C SER A 113 -19.97 2.90 -0.15
N MET A 114 -20.82 2.09 -0.77
CA MET A 114 -20.88 1.91 -2.22
C MET A 114 -21.29 3.19 -2.96
N ALA A 115 -22.24 3.95 -2.42
CA ALA A 115 -22.62 5.26 -2.95
C ALA A 115 -21.45 6.28 -2.86
N ASN A 116 -20.67 6.26 -1.78
CA ASN A 116 -19.48 7.10 -1.64
C ASN A 116 -18.38 6.75 -2.65
N PHE A 117 -18.31 5.50 -3.13
CA PHE A 117 -17.46 5.12 -4.26
C PHE A 117 -18.01 5.57 -5.63
N GLY A 118 -19.20 6.18 -5.66
CA GLY A 118 -19.85 6.64 -6.89
C GLY A 118 -20.46 5.51 -7.71
N TRP A 119 -20.75 4.35 -7.10
CA TRP A 119 -21.35 3.23 -7.83
C TRP A 119 -22.80 3.54 -8.21
N PRO A 120 -23.26 3.16 -9.43
CA PRO A 120 -24.63 3.44 -9.87
C PRO A 120 -25.64 2.65 -9.04
N VAL A 121 -26.83 3.22 -8.86
CA VAL A 121 -27.91 2.66 -8.02
C VAL A 121 -28.26 1.22 -8.43
N ASP A 122 -28.24 0.90 -9.72
CA ASP A 122 -28.53 -0.46 -10.20
C ASP A 122 -27.48 -1.49 -9.75
N LEU A 123 -26.19 -1.11 -9.78
CA LEU A 123 -25.11 -1.95 -9.25
C LEU A 123 -25.23 -2.09 -7.74
N ILE A 124 -25.47 -1.00 -7.02
CA ILE A 124 -25.68 -1.01 -5.56
C ILE A 124 -26.83 -1.96 -5.20
N SER A 125 -27.97 -1.83 -5.89
CA SER A 125 -29.15 -2.68 -5.67
C SER A 125 -28.85 -4.16 -5.93
N GLN A 126 -28.02 -4.45 -6.92
CA GLN A 126 -27.56 -5.82 -7.21
C GLN A 126 -26.68 -6.39 -6.09
N LEU A 127 -25.80 -5.58 -5.49
CA LEU A 127 -24.82 -6.02 -4.49
C LEU A 127 -25.37 -6.03 -3.06
N LEU A 128 -26.36 -5.20 -2.76
CA LEU A 128 -26.89 -5.00 -1.40
C LEU A 128 -27.30 -6.31 -0.69
N PRO A 129 -27.94 -7.31 -1.36
CA PRO A 129 -28.32 -8.57 -0.70
C PRO A 129 -27.14 -9.39 -0.15
N TYR A 130 -25.92 -9.15 -0.64
CA TYR A 130 -24.69 -9.85 -0.23
C TYR A 130 -23.95 -9.13 0.90
N THR A 131 -24.32 -7.88 1.19
CA THR A 131 -23.70 -7.10 2.25
C THR A 131 -24.06 -7.59 3.65
N GLY A 132 -23.17 -7.39 4.63
CA GLY A 132 -23.38 -7.82 6.01
C GLY A 132 -23.28 -9.32 6.26
N ARG A 133 -23.15 -10.14 5.21
CA ARG A 133 -23.01 -11.60 5.31
C ARG A 133 -21.54 -11.98 5.30
N THR A 134 -21.13 -12.82 6.25
CA THR A 134 -19.77 -13.39 6.29
C THR A 134 -19.80 -14.88 6.57
N GLY A 135 -18.64 -15.54 6.44
CA GLY A 135 -18.50 -16.95 6.77
C GLY A 135 -19.42 -17.85 5.97
N GLN A 136 -19.96 -18.87 6.63
CA GLN A 136 -20.83 -19.85 5.97
C GLN A 136 -22.14 -19.23 5.49
N GLU A 137 -22.61 -18.13 6.09
CA GLU A 137 -23.81 -17.43 5.64
C GLU A 137 -23.61 -16.83 4.24
N ALA A 138 -22.48 -16.16 4.01
CA ALA A 138 -22.12 -15.62 2.70
C ALA A 138 -22.03 -16.73 1.64
N ASN A 139 -21.34 -17.83 1.98
CA ASN A 139 -21.18 -18.98 1.08
C ASN A 139 -22.54 -19.62 0.71
N ASN A 140 -23.39 -19.86 1.71
CA ASN A 140 -24.71 -20.44 1.48
C ASN A 140 -25.60 -19.51 0.65
N PHE A 141 -25.58 -18.21 0.95
CA PHE A 141 -26.38 -17.23 0.22
C PHE A 141 -25.95 -17.14 -1.25
N LEU A 142 -24.64 -17.09 -1.52
CA LEU A 142 -24.10 -17.08 -2.88
C LEU A 142 -24.44 -18.35 -3.66
N SER A 143 -24.41 -19.52 -2.99
CA SER A 143 -24.77 -20.79 -3.62
C SER A 143 -26.24 -20.83 -4.04
N ALA A 144 -27.12 -20.21 -3.26
CA ALA A 144 -28.55 -20.10 -3.56
C ALA A 144 -28.88 -18.93 -4.52
N ASN A 145 -28.06 -17.88 -4.52
CA ASN A 145 -28.23 -16.66 -5.29
C ASN A 145 -26.89 -16.30 -5.95
N PRO A 146 -26.57 -16.85 -7.12
CA PRO A 146 -25.32 -16.54 -7.80
C PRO A 146 -25.24 -15.05 -8.19
N LEU A 147 -24.08 -14.44 -7.95
CA LEU A 147 -23.77 -13.07 -8.35
C LEU A 147 -22.92 -13.06 -9.62
N THR A 148 -23.30 -12.24 -10.60
CA THR A 148 -22.45 -11.90 -11.75
C THR A 148 -22.57 -10.41 -12.03
N VAL A 149 -21.44 -9.69 -12.05
CA VAL A 149 -21.39 -8.29 -12.48
C VAL A 149 -20.94 -8.20 -13.95
N SER A 150 -21.28 -7.10 -14.62
CA SER A 150 -20.75 -6.81 -15.95
C SER A 150 -19.27 -6.43 -15.86
N GLN A 151 -18.54 -6.56 -16.98
CA GLN A 151 -17.17 -6.09 -17.09
C GLN A 151 -17.04 -4.61 -16.70
N ALA A 152 -17.92 -3.76 -17.25
CA ALA A 152 -17.92 -2.33 -16.94
C ALA A 152 -18.15 -2.02 -15.45
N ASN A 153 -19.02 -2.79 -14.78
CA ASN A 153 -19.23 -2.65 -13.34
C ASN A 153 -17.99 -3.10 -12.56
N ALA A 154 -17.36 -4.21 -12.94
CA ALA A 154 -16.12 -4.66 -12.29
C ALA A 154 -14.98 -3.65 -12.44
N ASP A 155 -14.80 -3.07 -13.64
CA ASP A 155 -13.78 -2.05 -13.91
C ASP A 155 -14.04 -0.76 -13.10
N LEU A 156 -15.30 -0.35 -12.99
CA LEU A 156 -15.70 0.77 -12.13
C LEU A 156 -15.41 0.47 -10.66
N MET A 157 -15.77 -0.72 -10.18
CA MET A 157 -15.54 -1.12 -8.79
C MET A 157 -14.04 -1.12 -8.47
N ASP A 158 -13.21 -1.72 -9.33
CA ASP A 158 -11.76 -1.79 -9.13
C ASP A 158 -11.13 -0.40 -9.13
N SER A 159 -11.43 0.41 -10.14
CA SER A 159 -10.87 1.77 -10.27
C SER A 159 -11.28 2.69 -9.11
N SER A 160 -12.54 2.63 -8.67
CA SER A 160 -13.03 3.45 -7.56
C SER A 160 -12.46 3.03 -6.21
N VAL A 161 -12.34 1.72 -5.94
CA VAL A 161 -11.72 1.21 -4.71
C VAL A 161 -10.24 1.53 -4.68
N LEU A 162 -9.52 1.27 -5.77
CA LEU A 162 -8.10 1.58 -5.85
C LEU A 162 -7.82 3.08 -5.70
N SER A 163 -8.61 3.94 -6.36
CA SER A 163 -8.51 5.40 -6.23
C SER A 163 -8.68 5.88 -4.79
N ASN A 164 -9.63 5.28 -4.06
CA ASN A 164 -9.85 5.58 -2.66
C ASN A 164 -8.69 5.11 -1.77
N VAL A 165 -8.18 3.89 -1.99
CA VAL A 165 -7.00 3.37 -1.26
C VAL A 165 -5.80 4.29 -1.49
N MET A 166 -5.49 4.61 -2.75
CA MET A 166 -4.42 5.51 -3.13
C MET A 166 -4.55 6.88 -2.44
N SER A 167 -5.74 7.47 -2.44
CA SER A 167 -5.98 8.79 -1.85
C SER A 167 -5.79 8.78 -0.33
N GLN A 168 -6.28 7.74 0.35
CA GLN A 168 -6.10 7.59 1.80
C GLN A 168 -4.65 7.31 2.16
N VAL A 169 -3.95 6.45 1.43
CA VAL A 169 -2.52 6.18 1.64
C VAL A 169 -1.70 7.44 1.47
N ALA A 170 -1.92 8.18 0.37
CA ALA A 170 -1.24 9.44 0.13
C ALA A 170 -1.50 10.44 1.27
N THR A 171 -2.77 10.62 1.66
CA THR A 171 -3.12 11.52 2.78
C THR A 171 -2.44 11.09 4.09
N ASN A 172 -2.43 9.79 4.40
CA ASN A 172 -1.79 9.28 5.61
C ASN A 172 -0.27 9.50 5.57
N PHE A 173 0.35 9.31 4.40
CA PHE A 173 1.78 9.49 4.21
C PHE A 173 2.15 10.97 4.32
N ASP A 174 1.45 11.86 3.60
CA ASP A 174 1.68 13.31 3.61
C ASP A 174 1.50 13.92 5.01
N ASN A 175 0.60 13.35 5.82
CA ASN A 175 0.41 13.78 7.21
C ASN A 175 1.53 13.30 8.16
N ALA A 176 2.25 12.24 7.81
CA ALA A 176 3.24 11.59 8.66
C ALA A 176 4.68 11.89 8.27
N ALA A 177 4.96 12.02 6.98
CA ALA A 177 6.29 12.30 6.44
C ALA A 177 6.54 13.82 6.40
N THR A 178 7.74 14.23 6.81
CA THR A 178 8.15 15.65 6.82
C THR A 178 9.02 16.05 5.63
N PHE A 179 9.51 15.06 4.87
CA PHE A 179 10.47 15.29 3.80
C PHE A 179 9.84 15.31 2.39
N ALA A 180 8.75 14.59 2.16
CA ALA A 180 8.12 14.55 0.84
C ALA A 180 6.65 14.20 0.97
N ASN A 181 5.87 14.61 -0.02
CA ASN A 181 4.54 14.06 -0.25
C ASN A 181 4.64 12.73 -1.01
N PHE A 182 3.60 11.92 -0.92
CA PHE A 182 3.49 10.61 -1.53
C PHE A 182 3.68 10.66 -3.05
N ASP A 183 3.11 11.68 -3.70
CA ASP A 183 3.19 11.86 -5.15
C ASP A 183 4.61 12.27 -5.62
N GLN A 184 5.53 12.56 -4.71
CA GLN A 184 6.96 12.78 -4.99
C GLN A 184 7.80 11.51 -4.88
N LEU A 185 7.22 10.41 -4.37
CA LEU A 185 7.90 9.12 -4.34
C LEU A 185 7.99 8.52 -5.76
N PRO A 186 9.04 7.76 -6.07
CA PRO A 186 9.10 6.98 -7.32
C PRO A 186 7.93 5.98 -7.45
N SER A 187 7.52 5.68 -8.69
CA SER A 187 6.31 4.91 -8.97
C SER A 187 6.33 3.48 -8.41
N GLY A 188 7.49 2.83 -8.38
CA GLY A 188 7.62 1.49 -7.81
C GLY A 188 7.35 1.50 -6.30
N THR A 189 7.82 2.54 -5.61
CA THR A 189 7.64 2.77 -4.19
C THR A 189 6.20 3.11 -3.86
N GLN A 190 5.57 4.00 -4.63
CA GLN A 190 4.12 4.25 -4.53
C GLN A 190 3.32 2.96 -4.67
N THR A 191 3.65 2.15 -5.69
CA THR A 191 2.99 0.88 -5.98
C THR A 191 3.17 -0.12 -4.84
N ALA A 192 4.38 -0.30 -4.31
CA ALA A 192 4.64 -1.22 -3.21
C ALA A 192 3.86 -0.84 -1.94
N ILE A 193 3.80 0.45 -1.59
CA ILE A 193 3.05 0.93 -0.43
C ILE A 193 1.54 0.70 -0.64
N VAL A 194 1.02 1.01 -1.83
CA VAL A 194 -0.41 0.84 -2.13
C VAL A 194 -0.80 -0.63 -2.22
N ASP A 195 0.03 -1.51 -2.78
CA ASP A 195 -0.24 -2.96 -2.82
C ASP A 195 -0.36 -3.53 -1.41
N LEU A 196 0.56 -3.15 -0.51
CA LEU A 196 0.50 -3.55 0.89
C LEU A 196 -0.75 -3.00 1.60
N ALA A 197 -1.09 -1.73 1.38
CA ALA A 197 -2.28 -1.10 1.94
C ALA A 197 -3.58 -1.69 1.39
N TYR A 198 -3.59 -2.16 0.14
CA TYR A 198 -4.75 -2.83 -0.45
C TYR A 198 -5.05 -4.13 0.30
N GLN A 199 -4.01 -4.84 0.75
CA GLN A 199 -4.16 -6.09 1.50
C GLN A 199 -4.47 -5.89 3.00
N TYR A 200 -3.83 -4.91 3.64
CA TYR A 200 -3.87 -4.73 5.09
C TYR A 200 -4.73 -3.55 5.56
N GLY A 201 -5.28 -2.78 4.63
CA GLY A 201 -5.99 -1.52 4.89
C GLY A 201 -5.07 -0.30 4.83
N THR A 202 -5.70 0.87 4.67
CA THR A 202 -5.02 2.16 4.43
C THR A 202 -4.29 2.72 5.65
N ASN A 203 -4.61 2.26 6.87
CA ASN A 203 -3.93 2.66 8.10
C ASN A 203 -2.74 1.74 8.41
N LEU A 204 -1.69 1.87 7.59
CA LEU A 204 -0.45 1.10 7.73
C LEU A 204 0.30 1.37 9.05
N ALA A 205 0.09 2.53 9.68
CA ALA A 205 0.63 2.83 11.00
C ALA A 205 0.18 1.81 12.07
N VAL A 206 -1.06 1.30 11.94
CA VAL A 206 -1.60 0.28 12.83
C VAL A 206 -1.32 -1.12 12.30
N ALA A 207 -1.55 -1.35 11.00
CA ALA A 207 -1.45 -2.69 10.43
C ALA A 207 0.01 -3.18 10.33
N THR A 208 0.94 -2.28 10.00
CA THR A 208 2.34 -2.59 9.68
C THR A 208 3.28 -1.53 10.26
N PRO A 209 3.27 -1.29 11.60
CA PRO A 209 3.88 -0.11 12.23
C PRO A 209 5.36 0.08 11.92
N ASN A 210 6.13 -1.01 11.87
CA ASN A 210 7.57 -0.94 11.55
C ASN A 210 7.81 -0.46 10.11
N PHE A 211 7.05 -1.02 9.15
CA PHE A 211 7.16 -0.63 7.75
C PHE A 211 6.72 0.83 7.57
N TRP A 212 5.63 1.22 8.24
CA TRP A 212 5.13 2.59 8.22
C TRP A 212 6.18 3.60 8.69
N VAL A 213 6.76 3.39 9.88
CA VAL A 213 7.80 4.27 10.41
C VAL A 213 8.99 4.37 9.45
N GLN A 214 9.40 3.27 8.83
CA GLN A 214 10.54 3.26 7.90
C GLN A 214 10.25 4.12 6.66
N ILE A 215 9.08 3.98 6.04
CA ILE A 215 8.75 4.76 4.84
C ILE A 215 8.49 6.24 5.15
N THR A 216 7.91 6.57 6.31
CA THR A 216 7.62 7.97 6.69
C THR A 216 8.81 8.71 7.30
N THR A 217 9.93 8.03 7.53
CA THR A 217 11.20 8.65 7.97
C THR A 217 12.31 8.56 6.91
N GLY A 218 11.97 8.10 5.69
CA GLY A 218 12.93 7.98 4.59
C GLY A 218 13.96 6.86 4.77
N ASN A 219 13.72 5.90 5.68
CA ASN A 219 14.61 4.77 5.90
C ASN A 219 14.32 3.62 4.92
N TRP A 220 14.57 3.90 3.63
CA TRP A 220 14.19 3.02 2.51
C TRP A 220 14.86 1.66 2.55
N GLN A 221 16.13 1.59 2.97
CA GLN A 221 16.84 0.31 3.09
C GLN A 221 16.23 -0.57 4.19
N ALA A 222 15.81 0.02 5.31
CA ALA A 222 15.11 -0.72 6.35
C ALA A 222 13.71 -1.16 5.91
N ALA A 223 12.98 -0.31 5.17
CA ALA A 223 11.69 -0.67 4.56
C ALA A 223 11.82 -1.86 3.59
N LEU A 224 12.85 -1.85 2.75
CA LEU A 224 13.18 -2.95 1.84
C LEU A 224 13.49 -4.25 2.61
N ASN A 225 14.34 -4.17 3.63
CA ASN A 225 14.68 -5.33 4.46
C ASN A 225 13.44 -5.88 5.19
N ASN A 226 12.52 -5.00 5.58
CA ASN A 226 11.25 -5.36 6.19
C ASN A 226 10.34 -6.10 5.20
N LEU A 227 10.15 -5.61 3.98
CA LEU A 227 9.40 -6.34 2.94
C LEU A 227 10.00 -7.73 2.67
N ASN A 228 11.33 -7.84 2.57
CA ASN A 228 12.00 -9.13 2.37
C ASN A 228 11.81 -10.10 3.56
N ASN A 229 11.53 -9.60 4.76
CA ASN A 229 11.41 -10.39 6.00
C ASN A 229 10.09 -10.11 6.74
N PHE A 230 9.01 -9.87 6.00
CA PHE A 230 7.77 -9.31 6.54
C PHE A 230 7.07 -10.23 7.56
N GLY A 231 7.23 -11.54 7.41
CA GLY A 231 6.76 -12.55 8.37
C GLY A 231 5.28 -12.93 8.26
N ASP A 232 4.59 -12.49 7.21
CA ASP A 232 3.25 -12.96 6.86
C ASP A 232 3.27 -14.27 6.05
N ALA A 233 2.11 -14.72 5.56
CA ALA A 233 2.02 -15.90 4.70
C ALA A 233 2.21 -15.58 3.20
N TYR A 234 2.45 -14.32 2.83
CA TYR A 234 2.41 -13.81 1.46
C TYR A 234 3.81 -13.46 0.94
N HIS A 235 4.81 -14.28 1.29
CA HIS A 235 6.22 -14.03 0.99
C HIS A 235 6.51 -13.66 -0.47
N GLU A 236 5.89 -14.36 -1.44
CA GLU A 236 6.07 -14.06 -2.87
C GLU A 236 5.53 -12.69 -3.27
N ARG A 237 4.44 -12.24 -2.65
CA ARG A 237 3.88 -10.89 -2.88
C ARG A 237 4.81 -9.83 -2.31
N ARG A 238 5.25 -10.01 -1.05
CA ARG A 238 6.21 -9.11 -0.39
C ARG A 238 7.53 -9.01 -1.16
N ALA A 239 8.02 -10.10 -1.75
CA ALA A 239 9.22 -10.08 -2.60
C ALA A 239 9.04 -9.25 -3.88
N ARG A 240 7.85 -9.27 -4.51
CA ARG A 240 7.57 -8.42 -5.67
C ARG A 240 7.51 -6.94 -5.30
N GLU A 241 6.88 -6.59 -4.17
CA GLU A 241 6.86 -5.23 -3.64
C GLU A 241 8.28 -4.75 -3.30
N ALA A 242 9.08 -5.61 -2.65
CA ALA A 242 10.49 -5.35 -2.36
C ALA A 242 11.31 -5.08 -3.63
N THR A 243 11.03 -5.82 -4.71
CA THR A 243 11.70 -5.62 -6.01
C THR A 243 11.42 -4.24 -6.59
N LEU A 244 10.17 -3.76 -6.51
CA LEU A 244 9.81 -2.40 -6.95
C LEU A 244 10.59 -1.34 -6.15
N LEU A 245 10.59 -1.45 -4.82
CA LEU A 245 11.31 -0.53 -3.94
C LEU A 245 12.83 -0.58 -4.19
N GLN A 246 13.41 -1.76 -4.36
CA GLN A 246 14.84 -1.93 -4.64
C GLN A 246 15.23 -1.29 -5.97
N ASN A 247 14.40 -1.44 -7.01
CA ASN A 247 14.65 -0.81 -8.31
C ASN A 247 14.68 0.71 -8.17
N ASP A 248 13.74 1.29 -7.43
CA ASP A 248 13.72 2.74 -7.21
C ASP A 248 14.93 3.21 -6.40
N ILE A 249 15.30 2.51 -5.33
CA ILE A 249 16.53 2.77 -4.56
C ILE A 249 17.78 2.79 -5.47
N ASN A 250 17.84 1.89 -6.45
CA ASN A 250 19.00 1.76 -7.35
C ASN A 250 19.03 2.82 -8.45
N THR A 251 17.89 3.37 -8.83
CA THR A 251 17.73 4.19 -10.04
C THR A 251 17.40 5.65 -9.74
N HIS A 252 16.97 5.94 -8.52
CA HIS A 252 16.58 7.27 -8.06
C HIS A 252 17.36 7.65 -6.82
N ARG A 253 17.55 8.97 -6.64
CA ARG A 253 17.89 9.54 -5.34
C ARG A 253 16.61 9.54 -4.51
N MET A 254 16.51 8.62 -3.56
CA MET A 254 15.31 8.45 -2.75
C MET A 254 15.14 9.62 -1.76
N PRO A 255 13.94 10.20 -1.63
CA PRO A 255 13.73 11.38 -0.80
C PRO A 255 13.87 11.07 0.69
N SER A 256 14.42 11.98 1.48
CA SER A 256 14.66 11.85 2.93
C SER A 256 14.68 13.22 3.61
N ASP A 257 14.71 13.28 4.96
CA ASP A 257 14.76 14.58 5.67
C ASP A 257 16.00 15.43 5.29
N ALA A 258 17.13 14.79 4.98
CA ALA A 258 18.35 15.49 4.56
C ALA A 258 18.31 15.91 3.08
N ASP A 259 17.41 15.28 2.31
CA ASP A 259 17.34 15.42 0.87
C ASP A 259 15.90 15.12 0.42
N PRO A 260 14.97 16.07 0.61
CA PRO A 260 13.56 15.86 0.29
C PRO A 260 13.33 15.67 -1.21
N CYS A 261 14.33 16.10 -2.00
CA CYS A 261 14.36 16.34 -3.44
C CYS A 261 15.79 16.52 -3.95
#